data_AF-A0A2K0TF56-F1
#
_entry.id   AF-A0A2K0TF56-F1
#
_cell.length_a   1.000
_cell.length_b   1.000
_cell.length_c   1.000
_cell.angle_alpha   90.00
_cell.angle_beta   90.00
_cell.angle_gamma   90.00
#
_symmetry.space_group_name_H-M   'P 1'
#
loop_
_entity.id
_entity.type
_entity.pdbx_description
1 polymer ?
#
loop_
_entity_poly.entity_id
_entity_poly.type
_entity_poly.pdbx_seq_one_letter_code
_entity_poly.pdbx_strand_id
1 'polypeptide(L)'
;MAQSGKAPKILGWVNKRGVPVWSILLTNAVGAISMMNVSTGASEAYSYIINLAGVSTFLVWGSISFIHLRFRRAWTVQQRRVSDLPFKSMFYPYSPYFGLFANIFLALVQGWTTLSPFTAGKFVDAYILLPLFGVIYVVCKLYWRGQDRFKRSWDIDLDSGRRTDLDKSGFVGEAYAEQTQKVPLWRKLWQSF
;
A
#
# COMPACT_ATOMS: atom_id res chain seq x y z
N MET A 1 6.81 11.14 0.36
CA MET A 1 8.07 10.72 -0.30
C MET A 1 9.08 11.85 -0.46
N ALA A 2 8.70 13.02 -1.01
CA ALA A 2 9.64 14.14 -1.20
C ALA A 2 10.20 14.70 0.12
N GLN A 3 9.37 14.83 1.17
CA GLN A 3 9.83 15.27 2.50
C GLN A 3 10.81 14.29 3.16
N SER A 4 10.70 13.00 2.84
CA SER A 4 11.58 11.95 3.37
C SER A 4 12.84 11.73 2.51
N GLY A 5 13.12 12.62 1.54
CA GLY A 5 14.28 12.52 0.64
C GLY A 5 14.18 11.41 -0.42
N LYS A 6 13.03 10.72 -0.52
CA LYS A 6 12.80 9.60 -1.44
C LYS A 6 12.21 10.01 -2.80
N ALA A 7 11.95 11.30 -3.00
CA ALA A 7 11.50 11.87 -4.27
C ALA A 7 12.08 13.29 -4.46
N PRO A 8 12.11 13.84 -5.69
CA PRO A 8 12.63 15.17 -5.97
C PRO A 8 12.01 16.25 -5.07
N LYS A 9 12.83 17.16 -4.53
CA LYS A 9 12.40 18.20 -3.59
C LYS A 9 11.31 19.12 -4.17
N ILE A 10 11.29 19.31 -5.48
CA ILE A 10 10.31 20.13 -6.20
C ILE A 10 8.88 19.60 -5.97
N LEU A 11 8.70 18.28 -5.91
CA LEU A 11 7.40 17.65 -5.63
C LEU A 11 6.99 17.74 -4.15
N GLY A 12 7.87 18.21 -3.28
CA GLY A 12 7.56 18.50 -1.88
C GLY A 12 7.24 19.96 -1.61
N TRP A 13 7.39 20.84 -2.61
CA TRP A 13 7.15 22.26 -2.45
C TRP A 13 5.65 22.55 -2.38
N VAL A 14 5.25 23.35 -1.39
CA VAL A 14 3.87 23.79 -1.18
C VAL A 14 3.77 25.30 -1.28
N ASN A 15 2.64 25.80 -1.79
CA ASN A 15 2.36 27.23 -1.81
C ASN A 15 2.03 27.76 -0.40
N LYS A 16 1.78 29.07 -0.26
CA LYS A 16 1.42 29.72 1.02
C LYS A 16 0.15 29.16 1.68
N ARG A 17 -0.70 28.44 0.94
CA ARG A 17 -1.92 27.79 1.43
C ARG A 17 -1.72 26.29 1.75
N GLY A 18 -0.47 25.81 1.71
CA GLY A 18 -0.14 24.39 1.95
C GLY A 18 -0.43 23.46 0.78
N VAL A 19 -0.71 23.99 -0.42
CA VAL A 19 -1.09 23.17 -1.59
C VAL A 19 0.16 22.79 -2.41
N PRO A 20 0.41 21.49 -2.66
CA PRO A 20 1.55 21.01 -3.45
C PRO A 20 1.29 21.10 -4.95
N VAL A 21 1.43 22.31 -5.52
CA VAL A 21 1.05 22.62 -6.92
C VAL A 21 1.76 21.72 -7.94
N TRP A 22 3.08 21.52 -7.79
CA TRP A 22 3.86 20.71 -8.72
C TRP A 22 3.45 19.23 -8.73
N SER A 23 3.07 18.69 -7.57
CA SER A 23 2.55 17.33 -7.47
C SER A 23 1.21 17.20 -8.19
N ILE A 24 0.32 18.18 -8.01
CA ILE A 24 -1.01 18.19 -8.66
C ILE A 24 -0.85 18.27 -10.17
N LEU A 25 0.00 19.15 -10.68
CA LEU A 25 0.27 19.27 -12.12
C LEU A 25 0.82 17.96 -12.70
N LEU A 26 1.75 17.31 -12.01
CA LEU A 26 2.28 16.02 -12.44
C LEU A 26 1.19 14.94 -12.48
N THR A 27 0.37 14.83 -11.43
CA THR A 27 -0.73 13.84 -11.39
C THR A 27 -1.76 14.12 -12.48
N ASN A 28 -2.10 15.38 -12.73
CA ASN A 28 -3.02 15.74 -13.82
C ASN A 28 -2.42 15.47 -15.20
N ALA A 29 -1.13 15.70 -15.41
CA ALA A 29 -0.45 15.37 -16.65
C ALA A 29 -0.49 13.85 -16.93
N VAL A 30 -0.27 13.02 -15.90
CA VAL A 30 -0.43 11.56 -16.02
C VAL A 30 -1.89 11.19 -16.25
N GLY A 31 -2.83 11.85 -15.57
CA GLY A 31 -4.27 11.67 -15.78
C GLY A 31 -4.69 11.99 -17.22
N ALA A 32 -4.10 13.01 -17.85
CA ALA A 32 -4.38 13.38 -19.23
C ALA A 32 -4.02 12.28 -20.24
N ILE A 33 -3.10 11.36 -19.92
CA ILE A 33 -2.79 10.18 -20.74
C ILE A 33 -4.02 9.29 -20.91
N SER A 34 -4.95 9.26 -19.94
CA SER A 34 -6.21 8.53 -20.08
C SER A 34 -7.12 9.05 -21.20
N MET A 35 -6.96 10.33 -21.60
CA MET A 35 -7.71 10.92 -22.71
C MET A 35 -7.28 10.37 -24.09
N MET A 36 -6.21 9.58 -24.16
CA MET A 36 -5.83 8.84 -25.37
C MET A 36 -6.90 7.82 -25.81
N ASN A 37 -7.91 7.55 -24.95
CA ASN A 37 -9.10 6.79 -25.31
C ASN A 37 -10.07 7.52 -26.31
N VAL A 38 -9.76 8.74 -26.76
CA VAL A 38 -10.66 9.48 -27.67
C VAL A 38 -10.40 9.21 -29.17
N SER A 39 -9.27 8.61 -29.55
CA SER A 39 -8.91 8.37 -30.98
C SER A 39 -9.24 6.95 -31.49
N THR A 40 -9.23 6.74 -32.81
CA THR A 40 -9.28 5.41 -33.42
C THR A 40 -8.07 4.57 -32.95
N GLY A 41 -8.31 3.45 -32.26
CA GLY A 41 -7.28 2.67 -31.52
C GLY A 41 -7.37 2.78 -29.99
N ALA A 42 -8.25 3.64 -29.48
CA ALA A 42 -8.48 3.93 -28.07
C ALA A 42 -8.78 2.73 -27.15
N SER A 43 -9.45 1.71 -27.66
CA SER A 43 -9.88 0.54 -26.87
C SER A 43 -8.69 -0.26 -26.37
N GLU A 44 -7.65 -0.40 -27.20
CA GLU A 44 -6.43 -1.13 -26.85
C GLU A 44 -5.56 -0.33 -25.87
N ALA A 45 -5.35 0.96 -26.12
CA ALA A 45 -4.65 1.87 -25.21
C ALA A 45 -5.29 1.93 -23.81
N TYR A 46 -6.61 2.00 -23.75
CA TYR A 46 -7.34 2.00 -22.48
C TYR A 46 -7.25 0.66 -21.75
N SER A 47 -7.33 -0.45 -22.48
CA SER A 47 -7.14 -1.79 -21.92
C SER A 47 -5.75 -1.92 -21.29
N TYR A 48 -4.71 -1.33 -21.89
CA TYR A 48 -3.38 -1.26 -21.29
C TYR A 48 -3.35 -0.49 -19.97
N ILE A 49 -3.96 0.69 -19.93
CA ILE A 49 -4.02 1.50 -18.70
C ILE A 49 -4.75 0.74 -17.58
N ILE A 50 -5.87 0.08 -17.87
CA ILE A 50 -6.60 -0.72 -16.89
C ILE A 50 -5.76 -1.89 -16.39
N ASN A 51 -5.11 -2.64 -17.29
CA ASN A 51 -4.31 -3.79 -16.91
C ASN A 51 -3.16 -3.38 -15.97
N LEU A 52 -2.44 -2.31 -16.33
CA LEU A 52 -1.38 -1.73 -15.51
C LEU A 52 -1.94 -1.25 -14.15
N ALA A 53 -3.06 -0.55 -14.13
CA ALA A 53 -3.69 -0.07 -12.88
C ALA A 53 -4.11 -1.23 -11.97
N GLY A 54 -4.70 -2.29 -12.52
CA GLY A 54 -5.11 -3.49 -11.79
C GLY A 54 -3.94 -4.20 -11.12
N VAL A 55 -2.88 -4.50 -11.87
CA VAL A 55 -1.68 -5.16 -11.32
C VAL A 55 -1.00 -4.28 -10.28
N SER A 56 -0.94 -2.96 -10.52
CA SER A 56 -0.37 -2.01 -9.55
C SER A 56 -1.11 -2.05 -8.22
N THR A 57 -2.44 -2.19 -8.26
CA THR A 57 -3.29 -2.25 -7.07
C THR A 57 -2.97 -3.51 -6.28
N PHE A 58 -2.92 -4.68 -6.93
CA PHE A 58 -2.57 -5.93 -6.25
C PHE A 58 -1.17 -5.89 -5.62
N LEU A 59 -0.20 -5.28 -6.30
CA LEU A 59 1.15 -5.07 -5.75
C LEU A 59 1.15 -4.17 -4.51
N VAL A 60 0.39 -3.06 -4.53
CA VAL A 60 0.29 -2.13 -3.39
C VAL A 60 -0.37 -2.82 -2.19
N TRP A 61 -1.52 -3.45 -2.38
CA TRP A 61 -2.27 -4.11 -1.29
C TRP A 61 -1.56 -5.36 -0.75
N GLY A 62 -0.90 -6.12 -1.63
CA GLY A 62 0.00 -7.21 -1.25
C GLY A 62 1.17 -6.70 -0.42
N SER A 63 1.81 -5.59 -0.83
CA SER A 63 2.90 -4.97 -0.08
C SER A 63 2.46 -4.47 1.28
N ILE A 64 1.28 -3.85 1.39
CA ILE A 64 0.70 -3.41 2.67
C ILE A 64 0.49 -4.60 3.60
N SER A 65 -0.08 -5.70 3.08
CA SER A 65 -0.32 -6.93 3.84
C SER A 65 1.00 -7.56 4.33
N PHE A 66 2.03 -7.58 3.49
CA PHE A 66 3.37 -8.03 3.84
C PHE A 66 4.03 -7.15 4.91
N ILE A 67 3.95 -5.83 4.78
CA ILE A 67 4.48 -4.87 5.75
C ILE A 67 3.76 -5.03 7.10
N HIS A 68 2.44 -5.21 7.10
CA HIS A 68 1.66 -5.42 8.31
C HIS A 68 2.11 -6.69 9.05
N LEU A 69 2.35 -7.79 8.32
CA LEU A 69 2.89 -9.02 8.92
C LEU A 69 4.28 -8.80 9.52
N ARG A 70 5.15 -8.05 8.83
CA ARG A 70 6.50 -7.74 9.33
C ARG A 70 6.48 -6.82 10.55
N PHE A 71 5.59 -5.83 10.57
CA PHE A 71 5.36 -4.93 11.70
C PHE A 71 4.92 -5.72 12.93
N ARG A 72 3.95 -6.62 12.79
CA ARG A 72 3.47 -7.45 13.89
C ARG A 72 4.54 -8.40 14.42
N ARG A 73 5.36 -8.99 13.53
CA ARG A 73 6.53 -9.79 13.91
C ARG A 73 7.54 -8.96 14.70
N ALA A 74 7.86 -7.74 14.26
CA ALA A 74 8.77 -6.86 14.99
C ALA A 74 8.24 -6.44 16.36
N TRP A 75 6.93 -6.15 16.46
CA TRP A 75 6.26 -5.82 17.71
C TRP A 75 6.40 -6.94 18.76
N THR A 76 6.17 -8.19 18.34
CA THR A 76 6.31 -9.36 19.22
C THR A 76 7.77 -9.64 19.59
N VAL A 77 8.71 -9.52 18.65
CA VAL A 77 10.14 -9.77 18.91
C VAL A 77 10.73 -8.73 19.88
N GLN A 78 10.24 -7.48 19.85
CA GLN A 78 10.63 -6.42 20.79
C GLN A 78 9.87 -6.47 22.13
N GLN A 79 9.22 -7.59 22.46
CA GLN A 79 8.52 -7.81 23.73
C GLN A 79 7.42 -6.77 24.05
N ARG A 80 6.81 -6.16 23.03
CA ARG A 80 5.72 -5.20 23.21
C ARG A 80 4.37 -5.90 23.30
N ARG A 81 3.48 -5.40 24.15
CA ARG A 81 2.14 -5.98 24.31
C ARG A 81 1.22 -5.51 23.19
N VAL A 82 0.31 -6.38 22.76
CA VAL A 82 -0.70 -6.03 21.74
C VAL A 82 -1.70 -4.99 22.26
N SER A 83 -1.83 -4.86 23.59
CA SER A 83 -2.63 -3.81 24.25
C SER A 83 -2.10 -2.40 24.00
N ASP A 84 -0.81 -2.26 23.73
CA ASP A 84 -0.16 -0.96 23.59
C ASP A 84 -0.32 -0.39 22.15
N LEU A 85 -1.01 -1.13 21.27
CA LEU A 85 -1.35 -0.67 19.93
C LEU A 85 -2.66 0.12 19.95
N PRO A 86 -2.72 1.30 19.32
CA PRO A 86 -3.95 2.09 19.22
C PRO A 86 -5.05 1.38 18.42
N PHE A 87 -4.65 0.45 17.53
CA PHE A 87 -5.57 -0.35 16.73
C PHE A 87 -5.20 -1.83 16.76
N LYS A 88 -6.19 -2.68 17.04
CA LYS A 88 -6.09 -4.13 16.97
C LYS A 88 -6.82 -4.61 15.71
N SER A 89 -6.08 -5.20 14.77
CA SER A 89 -6.67 -5.76 13.56
C SER A 89 -7.63 -6.89 13.91
N MET A 90 -8.87 -6.77 13.45
CA MET A 90 -9.87 -7.84 13.49
C MET A 90 -9.36 -9.04 12.67
N PHE A 91 -9.51 -10.26 13.19
CA PHE A 91 -9.04 -11.52 12.58
C PHE A 91 -7.52 -11.63 12.35
N TYR A 92 -6.70 -10.94 13.15
CA TYR A 92 -5.26 -11.25 13.19
C TYR A 92 -5.05 -12.64 13.82
N PRO A 93 -4.23 -13.55 13.23
CA PRO A 93 -3.29 -13.34 12.13
C PRO A 93 -3.82 -13.69 10.72
N TYR A 94 -5.00 -14.28 10.58
CA TYR A 94 -5.49 -14.82 9.30
C TYR A 94 -5.69 -13.75 8.22
N SER A 95 -6.22 -12.58 8.58
CA SER A 95 -6.52 -11.48 7.64
C SER A 95 -5.31 -11.05 6.79
N PRO A 96 -4.13 -10.70 7.34
CA PRO A 96 -2.98 -10.31 6.53
C PRO A 96 -2.38 -11.46 5.69
N TYR A 97 -2.44 -12.71 6.15
CA TYR A 97 -2.01 -13.85 5.35
C TYR A 97 -2.94 -14.08 4.15
N PHE A 98 -4.26 -14.01 4.38
CA PHE A 98 -5.25 -14.08 3.32
C PHE A 98 -5.10 -12.92 2.34
N GLY A 99 -4.94 -11.69 2.83
CA GLY A 99 -4.74 -10.51 1.99
C GLY A 99 -3.49 -10.64 1.11
N LEU A 100 -2.37 -11.11 1.68
CA LEU A 100 -1.15 -11.33 0.91
C LEU A 100 -1.34 -12.42 -0.16
N PHE A 101 -1.91 -13.56 0.22
CA PHE A 101 -2.16 -14.67 -0.69
C PHE A 101 -3.12 -14.28 -1.82
N ALA A 102 -4.25 -13.66 -1.47
CA ALA A 102 -5.28 -13.24 -2.43
C ALA A 102 -4.73 -12.22 -3.42
N ASN A 103 -3.92 -11.23 -2.98
CA ASN A 103 -3.32 -10.27 -3.90
C ASN A 103 -2.31 -10.92 -4.86
N ILE A 104 -1.49 -11.88 -4.38
CA ILE A 104 -0.57 -12.63 -5.25
C ILE A 104 -1.36 -13.48 -6.25
N PHE A 105 -2.39 -14.18 -5.78
CA PHE A 105 -3.24 -15.02 -6.63
C PHE A 105 -3.96 -14.19 -7.70
N LEU A 106 -4.59 -13.07 -7.31
CA LEU A 106 -5.29 -12.19 -8.25
C LEU A 106 -4.34 -11.53 -9.26
N ALA A 107 -3.13 -11.14 -8.83
CA ALA A 107 -2.11 -10.63 -9.75
C ALA A 107 -1.70 -11.66 -10.81
N LEU A 108 -1.67 -12.96 -10.47
CA LEU A 108 -1.37 -14.03 -11.43
C LEU A 108 -2.58 -14.37 -12.31
N VAL A 109 -3.79 -14.38 -11.75
CA VAL A 109 -5.02 -14.75 -12.48
C VAL A 109 -5.53 -13.65 -13.40
N GLN A 110 -5.26 -12.37 -13.11
CA GLN A 110 -5.73 -11.24 -13.92
C GLN A 110 -5.40 -11.39 -15.42
N GLY A 111 -4.21 -11.91 -15.75
CA GLY A 111 -3.78 -12.11 -17.13
C GLY A 111 -4.11 -13.49 -17.72
N TRP A 112 -4.94 -14.31 -17.06
CA TRP A 112 -5.22 -15.69 -17.48
C TRP A 112 -5.73 -15.81 -18.93
N THR A 113 -6.56 -14.86 -19.37
CA THR A 113 -7.10 -14.82 -20.74
C THR A 113 -6.04 -14.61 -21.82
N THR A 114 -4.83 -14.17 -21.44
CA THR A 114 -3.70 -13.98 -22.36
C THR A 114 -2.92 -15.27 -22.62
N LEU A 115 -3.16 -16.33 -21.83
CA LEU A 115 -2.46 -17.61 -21.93
C LEU A 115 -3.12 -18.56 -22.94
N SER A 116 -4.40 -18.35 -23.29
CA SER A 116 -5.13 -19.19 -24.25
C SER A 116 -6.16 -18.37 -25.04
N PRO A 117 -5.90 -18.03 -26.32
CA PRO A 117 -4.70 -18.27 -27.12
C PRO A 117 -3.52 -17.38 -26.71
N PHE A 118 -2.31 -17.95 -26.62
CA PHE A 118 -1.11 -17.21 -26.22
C PHE A 118 -0.75 -16.12 -27.24
N THR A 119 -0.84 -14.87 -26.79
CA THR A 119 -0.41 -13.70 -27.58
C THR A 119 0.66 -12.95 -26.81
N ALA A 120 1.88 -12.91 -27.35
CA ALA A 120 3.04 -12.34 -26.66
C ALA A 120 2.84 -10.88 -26.23
N GLY A 121 2.22 -10.05 -27.09
CA GLY A 121 1.88 -8.65 -26.76
C GLY A 121 1.00 -8.57 -25.51
N LYS A 122 -0.19 -9.16 -25.57
CA LYS A 122 -1.15 -9.15 -24.44
C LYS A 122 -0.59 -9.74 -23.15
N PHE A 123 0.27 -10.76 -23.25
CA PHE A 123 0.95 -11.34 -22.09
C PHE A 123 1.89 -10.33 -21.44
N VAL A 124 2.74 -9.65 -22.23
CA VAL A 124 3.60 -8.58 -21.72
C VAL A 124 2.74 -7.47 -21.13
N ASP A 125 1.68 -7.05 -21.81
CA ASP A 125 0.80 -5.98 -21.36
C ASP A 125 0.13 -6.28 -20.01
N ALA A 126 -0.24 -7.54 -19.77
CA ALA A 126 -0.85 -7.99 -18.52
C ALA A 126 0.16 -8.17 -17.37
N TYR A 127 1.42 -8.53 -17.65
CA TYR A 127 2.37 -8.93 -16.60
C TYR A 127 3.61 -8.06 -16.47
N ILE A 128 3.86 -7.10 -17.37
CA ILE A 128 5.07 -6.24 -17.39
C ILE A 128 5.32 -5.53 -16.05
N LEU A 129 4.25 -5.22 -15.32
CA LEU A 129 4.35 -4.49 -14.07
C LEU A 129 4.98 -5.33 -12.94
N LEU A 130 4.88 -6.67 -12.97
CA LEU A 130 5.48 -7.56 -11.97
C LEU A 130 7.03 -7.53 -11.99
N PRO A 131 7.71 -7.80 -13.13
CA PRO A 131 9.16 -7.68 -13.20
C PRO A 131 9.60 -6.21 -13.08
N LEU A 132 8.83 -5.26 -13.62
CA LEU A 132 9.13 -3.83 -13.46
C LEU A 132 9.14 -3.42 -11.98
N PHE A 133 8.18 -3.88 -11.18
CA PHE A 133 8.18 -3.64 -9.74
C PHE A 133 9.43 -4.21 -9.07
N GLY A 134 9.85 -5.42 -9.45
CA GLY A 134 11.11 -6.01 -8.97
C GLY A 134 12.34 -5.18 -9.34
N VAL A 135 12.43 -4.72 -10.59
CA VAL A 135 13.53 -3.86 -11.08
C VAL A 135 13.53 -2.52 -10.34
N ILE A 136 12.39 -1.84 -10.25
CA ILE A 136 12.26 -0.58 -9.52
C ILE A 136 12.67 -0.76 -8.06
N TYR A 137 12.19 -1.82 -7.40
CA TYR A 137 12.57 -2.13 -6.03
C TYR A 137 14.09 -2.30 -5.89
N VAL A 138 14.74 -3.04 -6.79
CA VAL A 138 16.19 -3.26 -6.77
C VAL A 138 16.94 -1.96 -7.06
N VAL A 139 16.56 -1.18 -8.07
CA VAL A 139 17.20 0.10 -8.42
C VAL A 139 17.08 1.08 -7.27
N CYS A 140 15.88 1.26 -6.72
CA CYS A 140 15.64 2.07 -5.54
C CYS A 140 16.49 1.61 -4.35
N LYS A 141 16.59 0.30 -4.12
CA LYS A 141 17.40 -0.27 -3.04
C LYS A 141 18.90 -0.09 -3.26
N LEU A 142 19.38 -0.11 -4.50
CA LEU A 142 20.77 0.16 -4.86
C LEU A 142 21.10 1.65 -4.77
N TYR A 143 20.14 2.52 -5.11
CA TYR A 143 20.30 3.97 -5.02
C TYR A 143 20.30 4.44 -3.55
N TRP A 144 19.39 3.91 -2.72
CA TRP A 144 19.30 4.22 -1.28
C TRP A 144 20.10 3.27 -0.38
N ARG A 145 21.03 2.49 -0.95
CA ARG A 145 21.76 1.40 -0.27
C ARG A 145 22.55 1.85 0.95
N GLY A 146 22.92 3.13 1.02
CA GLY A 146 23.59 3.74 2.18
C GLY A 146 22.66 4.13 3.35
N GLN A 147 21.35 4.34 3.10
CA GLN A 147 20.40 4.84 4.10
C GLN A 147 19.37 3.78 4.56
N ASP A 148 18.96 2.84 3.70
CA ASP A 148 17.90 1.86 4.01
C ASP A 148 18.42 0.40 3.93
N ARG A 149 19.15 -0.05 4.96
CA ARG A 149 19.52 -1.47 5.11
C ARG A 149 18.27 -2.32 5.34
N PHE A 150 18.27 -3.57 4.86
CA PHE A 150 17.17 -4.50 5.15
C PHE A 150 17.16 -4.83 6.65
N LYS A 151 16.41 -4.05 7.42
CA LYS A 151 16.33 -4.18 8.89
C LYS A 151 15.76 -5.55 9.23
N ARG A 152 16.37 -6.29 10.14
CA ARG A 152 15.78 -7.53 10.66
C ARG A 152 14.60 -7.17 11.58
N SER A 153 13.74 -8.14 11.87
CA SER A 153 12.51 -7.87 12.64
C SER A 153 12.77 -7.23 14.01
N TRP A 154 13.92 -7.48 14.63
CA TRP A 154 14.30 -6.86 15.90
C TRP A 154 14.85 -5.43 15.76
N ASP A 155 15.51 -5.10 14.65
CA ASP A 155 16.08 -3.77 14.38
C ASP A 155 15.09 -2.80 13.72
N ILE A 156 13.82 -3.20 13.54
CA ILE A 156 12.81 -2.30 12.98
C ILE A 156 12.56 -1.18 13.98
N ASP A 157 12.75 0.05 13.51
CA ASP A 157 12.41 1.23 14.28
C ASP A 157 10.89 1.42 14.29
N LEU A 158 10.29 1.28 15.48
CA LEU A 158 8.85 1.39 15.72
C LEU A 158 8.46 2.72 16.38
N ASP A 159 9.43 3.53 16.80
CA ASP A 159 9.19 4.75 17.58
C ASP A 159 9.50 6.04 16.82
N SER A 160 10.45 6.04 15.88
CA SER A 160 10.77 7.25 15.11
C SER A 160 9.60 7.72 14.26
N GLY A 161 9.19 8.97 14.45
CA GLY A 161 8.06 9.59 13.74
C GLY A 161 6.69 9.19 14.29
N ARG A 162 6.63 8.44 15.40
CA ARG A 162 5.37 8.16 16.10
C ARG A 162 4.81 9.45 16.68
N ARG A 163 3.59 9.80 16.27
CA ARG A 163 2.83 10.91 16.81
C ARG A 163 2.37 10.60 18.22
N THR A 164 3.27 10.84 19.18
CA THR A 164 3.05 10.55 20.60
C THR A 164 1.93 11.40 21.20
N ASP A 165 1.57 12.50 20.52
CA ASP A 165 0.40 13.34 20.78
C ASP A 165 -0.93 12.58 20.59
N LEU A 166 -1.00 11.65 19.64
CA LEU A 166 -2.16 10.76 19.47
C LEU A 166 -2.16 9.61 20.48
N ASP A 167 -0.98 9.17 20.92
CA ASP A 167 -0.82 8.09 21.91
C ASP A 167 -1.06 8.56 23.36
N LYS A 168 -0.82 9.84 23.68
CA LYS A 168 -0.91 10.41 25.05
C LYS A 168 -2.30 10.88 25.47
N SER A 169 -3.33 10.54 24.72
CA SER A 169 -4.62 11.17 24.93
C SER A 169 -5.68 10.10 25.22
N GLY A 170 -6.25 10.17 26.44
CA GLY A 170 -7.46 9.45 26.83
C GLY A 170 -8.63 9.64 25.85
N PHE A 171 -8.52 10.55 24.88
CA PHE A 171 -9.44 10.77 23.78
C PHE A 171 -9.64 9.54 22.87
N VAL A 172 -8.64 8.69 22.62
CA VAL A 172 -8.89 7.47 21.83
C VAL A 172 -9.60 6.43 22.69
N GLY A 173 -9.22 6.28 23.97
CA GLY A 173 -9.88 5.36 24.91
C GLY A 173 -11.32 5.75 25.23
N GLU A 174 -11.56 7.05 25.45
CA GLU A 174 -12.87 7.62 25.73
C GLU A 174 -13.72 7.73 24.46
N ALA A 175 -13.22 8.24 23.32
CA ALA A 175 -14.02 8.28 22.09
C ALA A 175 -14.29 6.88 21.50
N TYR A 176 -13.38 5.91 21.65
CA TYR A 176 -13.72 4.51 21.36
C TYR A 176 -14.73 3.96 22.36
N ALA A 177 -14.59 4.21 23.67
CA ALA A 177 -15.55 3.73 24.67
C ALA A 177 -16.95 4.33 24.49
N GLU A 178 -17.04 5.62 24.15
CA GLU A 178 -18.27 6.36 23.86
C GLU A 178 -18.92 5.86 22.56
N GLN A 179 -18.13 5.57 21.51
CA GLN A 179 -18.63 4.89 20.30
C GLN A 179 -18.99 3.41 20.55
N THR A 180 -18.42 2.76 21.56
CA THR A 180 -18.72 1.37 21.92
C THR A 180 -20.01 1.25 22.74
N GLN A 181 -20.52 2.34 23.33
CA GLN A 181 -21.78 2.31 24.07
C GLN A 181 -23.02 2.07 23.18
N LYS A 182 -22.92 2.31 21.87
CA LYS A 182 -23.96 1.94 20.87
C LYS A 182 -23.48 0.85 19.92
N VAL A 183 -22.94 -0.26 20.44
CA VAL A 183 -22.68 -1.43 19.59
C VAL A 183 -23.97 -2.23 19.32
N PRO A 184 -24.39 -2.41 18.04
CA PRO A 184 -25.50 -3.29 17.70
C PRO A 184 -25.19 -4.75 18.09
N LEU A 185 -26.23 -5.54 18.37
CA LEU A 185 -26.12 -6.92 18.93
C LEU A 185 -25.17 -7.84 18.14
N TRP A 186 -25.10 -7.69 16.82
CA TRP A 186 -24.13 -8.37 15.94
C TRP A 186 -22.67 -8.14 16.37
N ARG A 187 -22.32 -6.94 16.83
CA ARG A 187 -20.95 -6.60 17.29
C ARG A 187 -20.60 -7.26 18.63
N LYS A 188 -21.58 -7.50 19.51
CA LYS A 188 -21.36 -8.19 20.80
C LYS A 188 -21.10 -9.68 20.60
N LEU A 189 -21.85 -10.33 19.70
CA LEU A 189 -21.63 -11.74 19.32
C LEU A 189 -20.29 -11.97 18.62
N TRP A 190 -19.74 -10.94 17.95
CA TRP A 190 -18.42 -10.99 17.31
C TRP A 190 -17.24 -10.71 18.23
N GLN A 191 -17.48 -10.18 19.44
CA GLN A 191 -16.43 -9.93 20.43
C GLN A 191 -16.21 -11.12 21.38
N SER A 192 -17.12 -12.09 21.38
CA SER A 192 -17.03 -13.33 22.17
C SER A 192 -16.34 -14.49 21.44
N PHE A 193 -15.87 -14.27 20.22
CA PHE A 193 -15.02 -15.19 19.44
C PHE A 193 -13.67 -14.51 19.18
#